data_AF-A0A8K0JCJ4-F1
#
_entry.id   AF-A0A8K0JCJ4-F1
#
_cell.length_a   1.000
_cell.length_b   1.000
_cell.length_c   1.000
_cell.angle_alpha   90.00
_cell.angle_beta   90.00
_cell.angle_gamma   90.00
#
_symmetry.space_group_name_H-M   'P 1'
#
loop_
_entity.id
_entity.type
_entity.pdbx_description
1 polymer ?
#
loop_
_entity_poly.entity_id
_entity_poly.type
_entity_poly.pdbx_seq_one_letter_code
_entity_poly.pdbx_strand_id
1 'polypeptide(L)'
;MNGEDPPERPDYITNIINGLERYNPEAVSALETYLQEQCEQKFCDSNANRTLLKLYQLNPDRLKDEVVTNILVKAMTLFPSPQFSLTLHLINPTVAATGELGEALTKLRSLNSQLEGSQYAQFWASVDGDDLCADLIADISGFEDTIRHTIARLISQAFRELKLTHLESWLGLNEDATRTFVTEVAGWTIDEEGNIKIPSNPENEAKKAEIREDVSVEQFSRVIRRSWEETV
;
A
#
# COMPACT_ATOMS: atom_id res chain seq x y z
N MET A 1 3.57 -11.52 -1.92
CA MET A 1 2.63 -10.38 -1.94
C MET A 1 1.76 -10.58 -3.16
N ASN A 2 0.53 -11.06 -2.98
CA ASN A 2 -0.43 -11.13 -4.07
C ASN A 2 -1.01 -9.72 -4.32
N GLY A 3 -0.96 -9.27 -5.57
CA GLY A 3 -1.92 -8.32 -6.15
C GLY A 3 -1.83 -6.86 -5.72
N GLU A 4 -0.80 -6.14 -6.15
CA GLU A 4 -0.86 -4.66 -6.23
C GLU A 4 -1.72 -4.17 -7.43
N ASP A 5 -2.00 -5.11 -8.34
CA ASP A 5 -2.87 -4.99 -9.49
C ASP A 5 -4.03 -6.00 -9.33
N PRO A 6 -5.21 -5.71 -9.89
CA PRO A 6 -6.35 -6.61 -9.82
C PRO A 6 -6.09 -7.93 -10.56
N PRO A 7 -6.69 -9.05 -10.11
CA PRO A 7 -6.52 -10.35 -10.75
C PRO A 7 -7.10 -10.39 -12.17
N GLU A 8 -8.19 -9.66 -12.40
CA GLU A 8 -8.81 -9.48 -13.71
C GLU A 8 -8.83 -7.99 -14.04
N ARG A 9 -8.26 -7.64 -15.20
CA ARG A 9 -8.22 -6.28 -15.72
C ARG A 9 -9.04 -6.23 -17.01
N PRO A 10 -9.92 -5.23 -17.19
CA PRO A 10 -10.67 -5.10 -18.43
C PRO A 10 -9.76 -5.02 -19.66
N ASP A 11 -10.19 -5.64 -20.77
CA ASP A 11 -9.39 -5.73 -21.99
C ASP A 11 -8.98 -4.36 -22.54
N TYR A 12 -9.87 -3.37 -22.45
CA TYR A 12 -9.58 -2.01 -22.92
C TYR A 12 -8.44 -1.35 -22.12
N ILE A 13 -8.38 -1.56 -20.80
CA ILE A 13 -7.27 -1.06 -19.96
C ILE A 13 -5.98 -1.84 -20.26
N THR A 14 -6.08 -3.16 -20.42
CA THR A 14 -4.93 -4.01 -20.77
C THR A 14 -4.30 -3.59 -22.10
N ASN A 15 -5.14 -3.30 -23.10
CA ASN A 15 -4.70 -2.84 -24.41
C ASN A 15 -4.06 -1.45 -24.35
N ILE A 16 -4.57 -0.54 -23.50
CA ILE A 16 -3.96 0.77 -23.28
C ILE A 16 -2.57 0.59 -22.68
N ILE A 17 -2.43 -0.14 -21.56
CA ILE A 17 -1.18 -0.24 -20.81
C ILE A 17 -0.07 -0.97 -21.59
N ASN A 18 -0.42 -2.07 -22.27
CA ASN A 18 0.55 -2.92 -22.98
C ASN A 18 0.74 -2.52 -24.45
N GLY A 19 -0.16 -1.69 -25.00
CA GLY A 19 -0.13 -1.26 -26.39
C GLY A 19 0.57 0.07 -26.61
N LEU A 20 0.44 0.59 -27.83
CA LEU A 20 0.94 1.91 -28.23
C LEU A 20 0.10 3.05 -27.64
N GLU A 21 -1.17 2.77 -27.31
CA GLU A 21 -2.13 3.71 -26.71
C GLU A 21 -1.69 4.26 -25.35
N ARG A 22 -0.72 3.63 -24.68
CA ARG A 22 -0.12 4.13 -23.42
C ARG A 22 0.52 5.53 -23.52
N TYR A 23 0.77 6.01 -24.74
CA TYR A 23 1.31 7.34 -25.01
C TYR A 23 0.28 8.25 -25.72
N ASN A 24 -0.92 7.74 -26.02
CA ASN A 24 -1.96 8.51 -26.65
C ASN A 24 -2.66 9.41 -25.59
N PRO A 25 -2.65 10.74 -25.74
CA PRO A 25 -3.36 11.63 -24.81
C PRO A 25 -4.88 11.41 -24.77
N GLU A 26 -5.48 10.78 -25.78
CA GLU A 26 -6.90 10.43 -25.77
C GLU A 26 -7.23 9.31 -24.77
N ALA A 27 -6.24 8.46 -24.43
CA ALA A 27 -6.41 7.38 -23.46
C ALA A 27 -6.61 7.87 -22.01
N VAL A 28 -6.31 9.16 -21.73
CA VAL A 28 -6.48 9.78 -20.40
C VAL A 28 -7.90 9.62 -19.88
N SER A 29 -8.93 9.90 -20.71
CA SER A 29 -10.33 9.85 -20.26
C SER A 29 -10.77 8.43 -19.87
N ALA A 30 -10.29 7.40 -20.58
CA ALA A 30 -10.58 6.02 -20.25
C ALA A 30 -9.93 5.60 -18.92
N LEU A 31 -8.69 6.04 -18.68
CA LEU A 31 -7.97 5.75 -17.43
C LEU A 31 -8.54 6.53 -16.23
N GLU A 32 -9.00 7.78 -16.43
CA GLU A 32 -9.70 8.56 -15.40
C GLU A 32 -11.01 7.88 -14.99
N THR A 33 -11.80 7.42 -15.96
CA THR A 33 -13.06 6.70 -15.70
C THR A 33 -12.78 5.41 -14.91
N TYR A 34 -11.73 4.66 -15.31
CA TYR A 34 -11.32 3.47 -14.58
C TYR A 34 -10.75 3.76 -13.19
N LEU A 35 -10.12 4.92 -12.97
CA LEU A 35 -9.75 5.36 -11.63
C LEU A 35 -11.00 5.64 -10.79
N GLN A 36 -12.03 6.27 -11.35
CA GLN A 36 -13.29 6.49 -10.63
C GLN A 36 -13.91 5.15 -10.20
N GLU A 37 -13.94 4.15 -11.08
CA GLU A 37 -14.38 2.79 -10.72
C GLU A 37 -13.54 2.21 -9.58
N GLN A 38 -12.22 2.41 -9.60
CA GLN A 38 -11.35 2.03 -8.49
C GLN A 38 -11.65 2.80 -7.21
N CYS A 39 -12.12 4.06 -7.26
CA CYS A 39 -12.46 4.83 -6.07
C CYS A 39 -13.77 4.35 -5.43
N GLU A 40 -14.74 3.97 -6.26
CA GLU A 40 -16.03 3.42 -5.83
C GLU A 40 -15.92 1.98 -5.31
N GLN A 41 -14.88 1.25 -5.74
CA GLN A 41 -14.68 -0.16 -5.41
C GLN A 41 -13.43 -0.41 -4.52
N LYS A 42 -13.40 -1.54 -3.82
CA LYS A 42 -12.29 -1.90 -2.91
C LYS A 42 -11.13 -2.60 -3.63
N PHE A 43 -10.70 -2.10 -4.80
CA PHE A 43 -9.51 -2.59 -5.53
C PHE A 43 -8.62 -1.44 -6.01
N CYS A 44 -7.37 -1.73 -6.36
CA CYS A 44 -6.42 -0.75 -6.90
C CYS A 44 -5.63 -1.40 -8.04
N ASP A 45 -5.45 -0.68 -9.14
CA ASP A 45 -4.63 -1.05 -10.29
C ASP A 45 -3.45 -0.08 -10.39
N SER A 46 -2.39 -0.40 -9.64
CA SER A 46 -1.23 0.47 -9.52
C SER A 46 -0.52 0.70 -10.86
N ASN A 47 -0.57 -0.27 -11.77
CA ASN A 47 -0.02 -0.12 -13.11
C ASN A 47 -0.84 0.85 -13.99
N ALA A 48 -2.17 0.76 -13.96
CA ALA A 48 -3.04 1.71 -14.65
C ALA A 48 -2.86 3.13 -14.11
N ASN A 49 -2.82 3.29 -12.78
CA ASN A 49 -2.69 4.58 -12.11
C ASN A 49 -1.35 5.27 -12.45
N ARG A 50 -0.24 4.51 -12.45
CA ARG A 50 1.07 5.03 -12.89
C ARG A 50 1.09 5.37 -14.39
N THR A 51 0.37 4.63 -15.22
CA THR A 51 0.23 4.94 -16.65
C THR A 51 -0.51 6.26 -16.85
N LEU A 52 -1.58 6.51 -16.09
CA LEU A 52 -2.30 7.79 -16.08
C LEU A 52 -1.40 8.95 -15.64
N LEU A 53 -0.68 8.81 -14.52
CA LEU A 53 0.30 9.82 -14.08
C LEU A 53 1.39 10.07 -15.13
N LYS A 54 1.84 9.01 -15.83
CA LYS A 54 2.82 9.16 -16.90
C LYS A 54 2.26 9.96 -18.08
N LEU A 55 1.00 9.76 -18.45
CA LEU A 55 0.33 10.54 -19.49
C LEU A 55 0.18 12.01 -19.09
N TYR A 56 -0.14 12.31 -17.83
CA TYR A 56 -0.12 13.69 -17.30
C TYR A 56 1.27 14.30 -17.33
N GLN A 57 2.31 13.53 -16.99
CA GLN A 57 3.70 14.00 -17.08
C GLN A 57 4.08 14.39 -18.51
N LEU A 58 3.57 13.65 -19.51
CA LEU A 58 3.80 13.93 -20.93
C LEU A 58 2.90 15.05 -21.48
N ASN A 59 1.74 15.30 -20.86
CA ASN A 59 0.73 16.26 -21.29
C ASN A 59 0.25 17.13 -20.12
N PRO A 60 1.04 18.13 -19.67
CA PRO A 60 0.73 18.91 -18.47
C PRO A 60 -0.60 19.65 -18.52
N ASP A 61 -1.05 20.08 -19.72
CA ASP A 61 -2.31 20.82 -19.92
C ASP A 61 -3.57 19.98 -19.59
N ARG A 62 -3.42 18.65 -19.44
CA ARG A 62 -4.51 17.73 -19.12
C ARG A 62 -4.55 17.32 -17.66
N LEU A 63 -3.57 17.74 -16.85
CA LEU A 63 -3.46 17.34 -15.46
C LEU A 63 -4.67 17.83 -14.65
N LYS A 64 -5.22 16.94 -13.82
CA LYS A 64 -6.29 17.24 -12.87
C LYS A 64 -5.83 16.89 -11.46
N ASP A 65 -5.84 17.88 -10.58
CA ASP A 65 -5.31 17.76 -9.21
C ASP A 65 -6.05 16.69 -8.39
N GLU A 66 -7.38 16.62 -8.53
CA GLU A 66 -8.24 15.60 -7.91
C GLU A 66 -7.87 14.17 -8.34
N VAL A 67 -7.59 13.96 -9.63
CA VAL A 67 -7.17 12.65 -10.14
C VAL A 67 -5.82 12.25 -9.55
N VAL A 68 -4.89 13.19 -9.42
CA VAL A 68 -3.56 12.93 -8.83
C VAL A 68 -3.67 12.57 -7.35
N THR A 69 -4.48 13.31 -6.59
CA THR A 69 -4.71 13.04 -5.16
C THR A 69 -5.42 11.71 -4.96
N ASN A 70 -6.47 11.39 -5.74
CA ASN A 70 -7.16 10.10 -5.68
C ASN A 70 -6.22 8.92 -5.98
N ILE A 71 -5.33 9.04 -6.97
CA ILE A 71 -4.30 8.00 -7.23
C ILE A 71 -3.40 7.79 -6.00
N LEU A 72 -2.97 8.87 -5.35
CA LEU A 72 -2.09 8.77 -4.18
C LEU A 72 -2.81 8.19 -2.97
N VAL A 73 -4.08 8.57 -2.73
CA VAL A 73 -4.87 7.99 -1.63
C VAL A 73 -5.10 6.50 -1.89
N LYS A 74 -5.45 6.09 -3.12
CA LYS A 74 -5.55 4.67 -3.50
C LYS A 74 -4.22 3.94 -3.29
N ALA A 75 -3.09 4.53 -3.70
CA ALA A 75 -1.78 3.92 -3.49
C ALA A 75 -1.41 3.82 -2.00
N MET A 76 -1.81 4.79 -1.18
CA MET A 76 -1.62 4.78 0.28
C MET A 76 -2.36 3.62 0.94
N THR A 77 -3.52 3.21 0.43
CA THR A 77 -4.25 2.04 0.97
C THR A 77 -3.51 0.71 0.82
N LEU A 78 -2.48 0.66 -0.03
CA LEU A 78 -1.68 -0.54 -0.29
C LEU A 78 -0.44 -0.65 0.62
N PHE A 79 -0.27 0.22 1.61
CA PHE A 79 0.88 0.15 2.53
C PHE A 79 1.05 -1.28 3.10
N PRO A 80 2.29 -1.76 3.32
CA PRO A 80 3.57 -1.07 3.19
C PRO A 80 4.18 -1.20 1.78
N SER A 81 3.37 -1.38 0.73
CA SER A 81 3.85 -1.42 -0.66
C SER A 81 4.52 -0.09 -1.08
N PRO A 82 5.55 -0.13 -1.95
CA PRO A 82 6.20 1.08 -2.44
C PRO A 82 5.36 1.92 -3.44
N GLN A 83 4.11 1.53 -3.74
CA GLN A 83 3.31 2.16 -4.79
C GLN A 83 3.02 3.66 -4.54
N PHE A 84 2.85 4.07 -3.29
CA PHE A 84 2.72 5.49 -2.95
C PHE A 84 3.97 6.28 -3.37
N SER A 85 5.15 5.76 -3.02
CA SER A 85 6.42 6.37 -3.41
C SER A 85 6.60 6.37 -4.94
N LEU A 86 6.25 5.29 -5.62
CA LEU A 86 6.38 5.18 -7.08
C LEU A 86 5.48 6.16 -7.84
N THR A 87 4.24 6.34 -7.38
CA THR A 87 3.28 7.30 -7.97
C THR A 87 3.73 8.74 -7.73
N LEU A 88 4.17 9.06 -6.50
CA LEU A 88 4.69 10.38 -6.14
C LEU A 88 5.86 10.84 -7.05
N HIS A 89 6.77 9.93 -7.41
CA HIS A 89 7.92 10.25 -8.29
C HIS A 89 7.56 10.47 -9.76
N LEU A 90 6.32 10.21 -10.17
CA LEU A 90 5.84 10.52 -11.53
C LEU A 90 5.25 11.93 -11.65
N ILE A 91 4.97 12.59 -10.52
CA ILE A 91 4.44 13.94 -10.48
C ILE A 91 5.58 14.94 -10.74
N ASN A 92 5.31 15.95 -11.56
CA ASN A 92 6.32 16.98 -11.86
C ASN A 92 6.66 17.79 -10.59
N PRO A 93 7.96 17.94 -10.22
CA PRO A 93 8.36 18.69 -9.03
C PRO A 93 7.86 20.13 -8.98
N THR A 94 7.73 20.80 -10.12
CA THR A 94 7.23 22.19 -10.18
C THR A 94 5.75 22.24 -9.79
N VAL A 95 4.95 21.31 -10.31
CA VAL A 95 3.53 21.17 -9.97
C VAL A 95 3.37 20.76 -8.50
N ALA A 96 4.25 19.88 -8.01
CA ALA A 96 4.22 19.42 -6.63
C ALA A 96 4.62 20.48 -5.59
N ALA A 97 5.21 21.60 -6.00
CA ALA A 97 5.74 22.63 -5.11
C ALA A 97 4.82 23.86 -4.97
N THR A 98 3.74 23.96 -5.75
CA THR A 98 2.94 25.18 -5.83
C THR A 98 1.44 24.88 -5.84
N GLY A 99 0.64 25.77 -5.24
CA GLY A 99 -0.82 25.69 -5.26
C GLY A 99 -1.40 24.68 -4.27
N GLU A 100 -2.70 24.46 -4.38
CA GLU A 100 -3.50 23.58 -3.52
C GLU A 100 -3.03 22.12 -3.61
N LEU A 101 -2.66 21.66 -4.82
CA LEU A 101 -2.09 20.33 -5.00
C LEU A 101 -0.81 20.13 -4.17
N GLY A 102 0.09 21.12 -4.08
CA GLY A 102 1.33 21.00 -3.30
C GLY A 102 1.07 20.79 -1.79
N GLU A 103 0.05 21.46 -1.26
CA GLU A 103 -0.39 21.28 0.13
C GLU A 103 -0.97 19.88 0.34
N ALA A 104 -1.87 19.44 -0.54
CA ALA A 104 -2.42 18.09 -0.52
C ALA A 104 -1.32 17.01 -0.58
N LEU A 105 -0.34 17.15 -1.48
CA LEU A 105 0.79 16.22 -1.59
C LEU A 105 1.64 16.17 -0.31
N THR A 106 1.85 17.31 0.33
CA THR A 106 2.60 17.39 1.59
C THR A 106 1.86 16.64 2.69
N LYS A 107 0.54 16.84 2.78
CA LYS A 107 -0.30 16.15 3.76
C LYS A 107 -0.34 14.65 3.52
N LEU A 108 -0.61 14.22 2.28
CA LEU A 108 -0.63 12.80 1.90
C LEU A 108 0.71 12.12 2.17
N ARG A 109 1.84 12.80 1.91
CA ARG A 109 3.18 12.28 2.24
C ARG A 109 3.35 12.07 3.74
N SER A 110 2.88 13.01 4.57
CA SER A 110 2.93 12.88 6.03
C SER A 110 2.09 11.70 6.51
N LEU A 111 0.87 11.54 5.97
CA LEU A 111 -0.02 10.43 6.31
C LEU A 111 0.61 9.08 5.94
N ASN A 112 1.13 8.95 4.72
CA ASN A 112 1.80 7.72 4.28
C ASN A 112 3.04 7.40 5.14
N SER A 113 3.83 8.42 5.51
CA SER A 113 4.98 8.22 6.40
C SER A 113 4.57 7.72 7.80
N GLN A 114 3.41 8.13 8.32
CA GLN A 114 2.89 7.64 9.60
C GLN A 114 2.45 6.18 9.48
N LEU A 115 1.78 5.80 8.38
CA LEU A 115 1.39 4.41 8.10
C LEU A 115 2.60 3.48 7.95
N GLU A 116 3.58 3.86 7.12
CA GLU A 116 4.83 3.11 6.93
C GLU A 116 5.64 3.02 8.23
N GLY A 117 5.63 4.10 9.03
CA GLY A 117 6.25 4.15 10.35
C GLY A 117 5.49 3.41 11.46
N SER A 118 4.36 2.76 11.15
CA SER A 118 3.47 2.11 12.13
C SER A 118 2.97 3.05 13.25
N GLN A 119 2.92 4.36 12.98
CA GLN A 119 2.44 5.40 13.88
C GLN A 119 0.91 5.57 13.75
N TYR A 120 0.16 4.47 13.86
CA TYR A 120 -1.26 4.43 13.50
C TYR A 120 -2.14 5.37 14.33
N ALA A 121 -1.86 5.53 15.63
CA ALA A 121 -2.59 6.46 16.48
C ALA A 121 -2.44 7.92 16.00
N GLN A 122 -1.23 8.28 15.56
CA GLN A 122 -0.96 9.62 15.02
C GLN A 122 -1.60 9.80 13.65
N PHE A 123 -1.64 8.75 12.84
CA PHE A 123 -2.33 8.74 11.55
C PHE A 123 -3.81 9.09 11.72
N TRP A 124 -4.55 8.36 12.58
CA TRP A 124 -5.98 8.66 12.81
C TRP A 124 -6.20 10.06 13.38
N ALA A 125 -5.38 10.50 14.35
CA ALA A 125 -5.46 11.87 14.85
C ALA A 125 -5.20 12.94 13.76
N SER A 126 -4.38 12.62 12.76
CA SER A 126 -4.08 13.53 11.64
C SER A 126 -5.18 13.54 10.58
N VAL A 127 -5.91 12.43 10.43
CA VAL A 127 -7.07 12.30 9.54
C VAL A 127 -8.30 12.99 10.15
N ASP A 128 -8.58 12.75 11.43
CA ASP A 128 -9.76 13.30 12.11
C ASP A 128 -9.63 14.79 12.46
N GLY A 129 -8.40 15.29 12.58
CA GLY A 129 -8.11 16.64 13.06
C GLY A 129 -7.94 17.71 11.96
N ASP A 130 -8.08 17.35 10.69
CA ASP A 130 -7.77 18.22 9.54
C ASP A 130 -8.83 18.06 8.43
N ASP A 131 -9.64 19.10 8.22
CA ASP A 131 -10.73 19.11 7.23
C ASP A 131 -10.21 18.77 5.81
N LEU A 132 -8.98 19.18 5.47
CA LEU A 132 -8.36 18.85 4.19
C LEU A 132 -8.18 17.33 4.01
N CYS A 133 -7.90 16.59 5.09
CA CYS A 133 -7.82 15.13 5.01
C CYS A 133 -9.16 14.50 4.71
N ALA A 134 -10.22 14.99 5.35
CA ALA A 134 -11.57 14.50 5.12
C ALA A 134 -11.96 14.67 3.65
N ASP A 135 -11.66 15.83 3.07
CA ASP A 135 -11.91 16.10 1.65
C ASP A 135 -11.09 15.17 0.74
N LEU A 136 -9.80 14.96 1.03
CA LEU A 136 -8.92 14.11 0.23
C LEU A 136 -9.33 12.63 0.20
N ILE A 137 -9.94 12.12 1.26
CA ILE A 137 -10.35 10.71 1.35
C ILE A 137 -11.81 10.47 0.97
N ALA A 138 -12.62 11.53 0.82
CA ALA A 138 -14.07 11.45 0.65
C ALA A 138 -14.49 10.61 -0.57
N ASP A 139 -13.72 10.66 -1.66
CA ASP A 139 -14.03 9.95 -2.90
C ASP A 139 -13.68 8.45 -2.82
N ILE A 140 -12.92 8.02 -1.82
CA ILE A 140 -12.40 6.64 -1.74
C ILE A 140 -13.30 5.79 -0.84
N SER A 141 -14.19 5.03 -1.47
CA SER A 141 -15.12 4.13 -0.80
C SER A 141 -14.39 3.08 0.05
N GLY A 142 -14.69 3.06 1.35
CA GLY A 142 -14.06 2.13 2.29
C GLY A 142 -12.57 2.37 2.52
N PHE A 143 -12.10 3.61 2.37
CA PHE A 143 -10.73 4.01 2.69
C PHE A 143 -10.30 3.51 4.08
N GLU A 144 -11.03 3.92 5.12
CA GLU A 144 -10.66 3.58 6.49
C GLU A 144 -10.71 2.08 6.76
N ASP A 145 -11.73 1.38 6.23
CA ASP A 145 -11.83 -0.07 6.32
C ASP A 145 -10.57 -0.72 5.75
N THR A 146 -10.16 -0.32 4.55
CA THR A 146 -9.01 -0.90 3.86
C THR A 146 -7.73 -0.68 4.66
N ILE A 147 -7.56 0.51 5.24
CA ILE A 147 -6.44 0.81 6.14
C ILE A 147 -6.49 -0.11 7.37
N ARG A 148 -7.63 -0.21 8.07
CA ARG A 148 -7.79 -1.05 9.27
C ARG A 148 -7.54 -2.53 8.99
N HIS A 149 -8.00 -3.06 7.85
CA HIS A 149 -7.72 -4.44 7.44
C HIS A 149 -6.22 -4.67 7.22
N THR A 150 -5.54 -3.70 6.60
CA THR A 150 -4.10 -3.75 6.38
C THR A 150 -3.33 -3.68 7.70
N ILE A 151 -3.72 -2.79 8.63
CA ILE A 151 -3.16 -2.72 9.99
C ILE A 151 -3.32 -4.09 10.68
N ALA A 152 -4.53 -4.66 10.65
CA ALA A 152 -4.80 -5.96 11.26
C ALA A 152 -3.94 -7.09 10.66
N ARG A 153 -3.75 -7.08 9.34
CA ARG A 153 -2.86 -8.03 8.65
C ARG A 153 -1.40 -7.87 9.09
N LEU A 154 -0.90 -6.64 9.26
CA LEU A 154 0.47 -6.42 9.73
C LEU A 154 0.64 -6.85 11.19
N ILE A 155 -0.35 -6.57 12.04
CA ILE A 155 -0.38 -7.02 13.42
C ILE A 155 -0.40 -8.54 13.51
N SER A 156 -1.19 -9.23 12.68
CA SER A 156 -1.25 -10.70 12.70
C SER A 156 0.09 -11.35 12.36
N GLN A 157 0.91 -10.69 11.57
CA GLN A 157 2.26 -11.13 11.20
C GLN A 157 3.28 -10.87 12.32
N ALA A 158 3.11 -9.81 13.10
CA ALA A 158 4.10 -9.37 14.10
C ALA A 158 3.80 -9.84 15.53
N PHE A 159 2.54 -10.13 15.87
CA PHE A 159 2.10 -10.41 17.24
C PHE A 159 1.41 -11.77 17.37
N ARG A 160 1.47 -12.33 18.57
CA ARG A 160 0.68 -13.50 19.01
C ARG A 160 -0.37 -13.13 20.06
N GLU A 161 -0.04 -12.14 20.88
CA GLU A 161 -0.91 -11.62 21.93
C GLU A 161 -0.74 -10.10 22.00
N LEU A 162 -1.84 -9.39 22.22
CA LEU A 162 -1.86 -7.92 22.29
C LEU A 162 -2.97 -7.45 23.26
N LYS A 163 -2.74 -6.35 23.99
CA LYS A 163 -3.81 -5.75 24.80
C LYS A 163 -4.83 -5.02 23.93
N LEU A 164 -6.11 -5.13 24.27
CA LEU A 164 -7.20 -4.45 23.57
C LEU A 164 -6.98 -2.94 23.46
N THR A 165 -6.47 -2.30 24.52
CA THR A 165 -6.22 -0.84 24.57
C THR A 165 -5.22 -0.35 23.53
N HIS A 166 -4.22 -1.16 23.17
CA HIS A 166 -3.27 -0.78 22.12
C HIS A 166 -3.93 -0.88 20.75
N LEU A 167 -4.72 -1.94 20.52
CA LEU A 167 -5.39 -2.13 19.24
C LEU A 167 -6.46 -1.07 18.98
N GLU A 168 -7.20 -0.67 20.01
CA GLU A 168 -8.16 0.43 19.95
C GLU A 168 -7.52 1.70 19.38
N SER A 169 -6.38 2.11 19.96
CA SER A 169 -5.62 3.27 19.52
C SER A 169 -5.06 3.12 18.09
N TRP A 170 -4.65 1.91 17.70
CA TRP A 170 -4.10 1.67 16.36
C TRP A 170 -5.17 1.58 15.27
N LEU A 171 -6.38 1.13 15.59
CA LEU A 171 -7.49 1.10 14.66
C LEU A 171 -8.27 2.42 14.61
N GLY A 172 -8.04 3.33 15.56
CA GLY A 172 -8.77 4.59 15.66
C GLY A 172 -10.26 4.36 15.91
N LEU A 173 -10.60 3.34 16.70
CA LEU A 173 -11.97 2.96 17.01
C LEU A 173 -12.22 3.13 18.52
N ASN A 174 -13.48 3.09 18.93
CA ASN A 174 -13.82 2.93 20.34
C ASN A 174 -13.71 1.46 20.77
N GLU A 175 -13.79 1.20 22.07
CA GLU A 175 -13.67 -0.15 22.63
C GLU A 175 -14.68 -1.15 22.02
N ASP A 176 -15.97 -0.77 21.93
CA ASP A 176 -17.03 -1.65 21.42
C ASP A 176 -16.80 -2.03 19.95
N ALA A 177 -16.52 -1.05 19.10
CA ALA A 177 -16.23 -1.28 17.68
C ALA A 177 -14.94 -2.06 17.49
N THR A 178 -13.93 -1.86 18.35
CA THR A 178 -12.69 -2.65 18.33
C THR A 178 -12.99 -4.12 18.63
N ARG A 179 -13.83 -4.42 19.62
CA ARG A 179 -14.23 -5.80 19.94
C ARG A 179 -14.97 -6.47 18.78
N THR A 180 -15.90 -5.76 18.15
CA THR A 180 -16.61 -6.25 16.95
C THR A 180 -15.64 -6.51 15.80
N PHE A 181 -14.72 -5.57 15.54
CA PHE A 181 -13.71 -5.75 14.48
C PHE A 181 -12.81 -6.97 14.75
N VAL A 182 -12.34 -7.15 15.97
CA VAL A 182 -11.47 -8.27 16.37
C VAL A 182 -12.16 -9.61 16.14
N THR A 183 -13.44 -9.71 16.49
CA THR A 183 -14.19 -10.97 16.44
C THR A 183 -14.77 -11.28 15.06
N GLU A 184 -15.38 -10.30 14.40
CA GLU A 184 -16.11 -10.50 13.14
C GLU A 184 -15.22 -10.32 11.90
N VAL A 185 -14.25 -9.41 11.94
CA VAL A 185 -13.41 -9.07 10.78
C VAL A 185 -12.06 -9.78 10.85
N ALA A 186 -11.36 -9.65 11.98
CA ALA A 186 -10.02 -10.21 12.13
C ALA A 186 -10.03 -11.72 12.48
N GLY A 187 -11.15 -12.23 13.03
CA GLY A 187 -11.29 -13.62 13.44
C GLY A 187 -10.38 -14.00 14.61
N TRP A 188 -10.05 -13.04 15.48
CA TRP A 188 -9.23 -13.23 16.67
C TRP A 188 -10.11 -13.42 17.91
N THR A 189 -9.50 -13.87 19.01
CA THR A 189 -10.22 -14.12 20.27
C THR A 189 -9.77 -13.15 21.36
N ILE A 190 -10.68 -12.79 22.26
CA ILE A 190 -10.42 -11.90 23.39
C ILE A 190 -10.61 -12.70 24.68
N ASP A 191 -9.58 -12.74 25.52
CA ASP A 191 -9.60 -13.38 26.84
C ASP A 191 -10.36 -12.51 27.86
N GLU A 192 -10.75 -13.11 29.00
CA GLU A 192 -11.44 -12.42 30.12
C GLU A 192 -10.62 -11.25 30.71
N GLU A 193 -9.29 -11.28 30.57
CA GLU A 193 -8.37 -10.23 31.02
C GLU A 193 -8.20 -9.08 29.99
N GLY A 194 -8.89 -9.13 28.85
CA GLY A 194 -8.80 -8.11 27.79
C GLY A 194 -7.58 -8.25 26.88
N ASN A 195 -6.95 -9.43 26.86
CA ASN A 195 -5.88 -9.76 25.93
C ASN A 195 -6.44 -10.41 24.67
N ILE A 196 -5.98 -9.97 23.52
CA ILE A 196 -6.32 -10.48 22.20
C ILE A 196 -5.33 -11.56 21.83
N LYS A 197 -5.82 -12.77 21.52
CA LYS A 197 -5.02 -13.86 20.98
C LYS A 197 -5.16 -13.93 19.46
N ILE A 198 -4.02 -13.82 18.80
CA ILE A 198 -3.88 -13.87 17.35
C ILE A 198 -3.52 -15.32 16.95
N PRO A 199 -4.22 -15.90 15.97
CA PRO A 199 -3.91 -17.24 15.48
C PRO A 199 -2.47 -17.37 14.96
N SER A 200 -1.87 -18.54 15.18
CA SER A 200 -0.54 -18.87 14.67
C SER A 200 -0.54 -18.88 13.14
N ASN A 201 0.48 -18.29 12.54
CA ASN A 201 0.69 -18.24 11.10
C ASN A 201 2.20 -18.29 10.78
N PRO A 202 2.59 -18.56 9.51
CA PRO A 202 3.99 -18.70 9.14
C PRO A 202 4.88 -17.48 9.44
N GLU A 203 4.29 -16.29 9.63
CA GLU A 203 5.01 -15.05 9.89
C GLU A 203 5.17 -14.77 11.38
N ASN A 204 4.17 -15.08 12.21
CA ASN A 204 4.23 -14.84 13.66
C ASN A 204 4.81 -16.03 14.46
N GLU A 205 5.07 -17.17 13.81
CA GLU A 205 5.76 -18.30 14.43
C GLU A 205 7.27 -18.08 14.58
N ALA A 206 7.82 -18.62 15.67
CA ALA A 206 9.22 -18.46 16.00
C ALA A 206 10.01 -19.44 15.15
N LYS A 207 10.61 -18.93 14.07
CA LYS A 207 11.45 -19.73 13.19
C LYS A 207 12.75 -20.05 13.92
N LYS A 208 13.05 -21.35 14.08
CA LYS A 208 14.37 -21.78 14.54
C LYS A 208 15.38 -21.46 13.43
N ALA A 209 16.38 -20.65 13.73
CA ALA A 209 17.52 -20.47 12.84
C ALA A 209 18.39 -21.73 12.89
N GLU A 210 18.30 -22.59 11.87
CA GLU A 210 19.27 -23.67 11.70
C GLU A 210 20.59 -23.06 11.22
N ILE A 211 21.54 -22.88 12.15
CA ILE A 211 22.91 -22.47 11.83
C ILE A 211 23.67 -23.72 11.38
N ARG A 212 23.30 -24.24 10.21
CA ARG A 212 24.09 -25.24 9.50
C ARG A 212 24.25 -24.76 8.08
N GLU A 213 25.46 -24.38 7.72
CA GLU A 213 25.80 -24.09 6.34
C GLU A 213 25.88 -25.41 5.57
N ASP A 214 25.00 -25.58 4.59
CA ASP A 214 25.12 -26.68 3.63
C ASP A 214 26.07 -26.22 2.52
N VAL A 215 27.31 -26.67 2.64
CA VAL A 215 28.37 -26.32 1.69
C VAL A 215 28.45 -27.42 0.64
N SER A 216 27.92 -27.17 -0.56
CA SER A 216 27.96 -28.12 -1.67
C SER A 216 29.29 -28.07 -2.40
N VAL A 217 29.70 -29.19 -3.00
CA VAL A 217 30.94 -29.27 -3.81
C VAL A 217 30.92 -28.27 -4.97
N GLU A 218 29.74 -27.95 -5.50
CA GLU A 218 29.55 -26.97 -6.58
C GLU A 218 29.98 -25.56 -6.18
N GLN A 219 29.86 -25.19 -4.91
CA GLN A 219 30.33 -23.89 -4.39
C GLN A 219 31.86 -23.77 -4.45
N PHE A 220 32.58 -24.90 -4.44
CA PHE A 220 34.04 -24.96 -4.60
C PHE A 220 34.50 -25.17 -6.04
N SER A 221 33.58 -25.36 -6.99
CA SER A 221 33.89 -25.68 -8.39
C SER A 221 34.86 -24.68 -9.04
N ARG A 222 34.74 -23.38 -8.72
CA ARG A 222 35.65 -22.33 -9.22
C ARG A 222 37.08 -22.46 -8.68
N VAL A 223 37.23 -22.85 -7.42
CA VAL A 223 38.54 -23.04 -6.78
C VAL A 223 39.21 -24.30 -7.35
N ILE A 224 38.46 -25.40 -7.46
CA ILE A 224 38.93 -26.66 -8.03
C ILE A 224 39.36 -26.45 -9.50
N ARG A 225 38.52 -25.79 -10.30
CA ARG A 225 38.83 -25.48 -11.70
C ARG A 225 40.11 -24.66 -11.85
N ARG A 226 40.27 -23.60 -11.06
CA ARG A 226 41.46 -22.76 -11.11
C ARG A 226 42.73 -23.53 -10.72
N SER A 227 42.65 -24.39 -9.71
CA SER A 227 43.78 -25.22 -9.30
C SER A 227 44.23 -26.21 -10.38
N TRP A 228 43.29 -26.71 -11.19
CA TRP A 228 43.56 -27.57 -12.33
C TRP A 228 44.17 -26.80 -13.51
N GLU A 229 43.65 -25.61 -13.81
CA GLU A 229 44.16 -24.75 -14.90
C GLU A 229 45.58 -24.21 -14.62
N GLU A 230 45.99 -24.06 -13.34
CA GLU A 230 47.35 -23.64 -12.96
C GLU A 230 48.39 -24.78 -12.97
N THR A 231 47.96 -26.05 -13.05
CA THR A 231 48.86 -27.24 -13.07
C THR A 231 49.09 -27.84 -14.46
N VAL A 232 48.37 -27.38 -15.48
CA VAL A 232 48.52 -27.75 -16.90
C VAL A 232 49.25 -26.64 -17.64
#